data_AF-A0A1I8IJL5-F1
#
_entry.id   AF-A0A1I8IJL5-F1
#
_cell.length_a   1.000
_cell.length_b   1.000
_cell.length_c   1.000
_cell.angle_alpha   90.00
_cell.angle_beta   90.00
_cell.angle_gamma   90.00
#
_symmetry.space_group_name_H-M   'P 1'
#
loop_
_entity.id
_entity.type
_entity.pdbx_description
1 polymer ?
#
loop_
_entity_poly.entity_id
_entity_poly.type
_entity_poly.pdbx_seq_one_letter_code
_entity_poly.pdbx_strand_id
1 'polypeptide(L)'
;ESAVAAKSNELEQLRVHLNECTTKNALLEKQLNALHEDNTALSIKYSDLQTQLQHSDEVIQSTKRLEDALISTDRDLQQSRRDMELMRCQMASNELIMKHMRESLEKKRELDGEQARLRRLIEEKSSGSLFTKNGGAGGEETVDALRARLRELEKKSELQSLRHEELMLELEASKKKQKYEQLRHLASTADRVSEGGSVSDALLGADLEINDGNSAASGLGVAASASAGGSRASSSRHAVPNSECPSVVAPLRQEETLK
;
A
#
# COMPACT_ATOMS: atom_id res chain seq x y z
N GLU A 1 -18.36 -86.14 -81.77
CA GLU A 1 -18.55 -86.30 -80.30
C GLU A 1 -17.32 -85.86 -79.49
N SER A 2 -16.10 -86.33 -79.80
CA SER A 2 -14.87 -85.96 -79.06
C SER A 2 -14.58 -84.44 -78.96
N ALA A 3 -14.74 -83.66 -80.04
CA ALA A 3 -14.51 -82.21 -80.02
C ALA A 3 -15.54 -81.42 -79.19
N VAL A 4 -16.76 -81.93 -79.07
CA VAL A 4 -17.83 -81.30 -78.27
C VAL A 4 -17.56 -81.52 -76.77
N ALA A 5 -17.11 -82.72 -76.39
CA ALA A 5 -16.72 -83.03 -75.02
C ALA A 5 -15.50 -82.21 -74.55
N ALA A 6 -14.49 -82.03 -75.41
CA ALA A 6 -13.32 -81.20 -75.10
C ALA A 6 -13.70 -79.72 -74.87
N LYS A 7 -14.53 -79.15 -75.76
CA LYS A 7 -15.05 -77.79 -75.59
C LYS A 7 -15.95 -77.63 -74.36
N SER A 8 -16.72 -78.67 -74.01
CA SER A 8 -17.53 -78.67 -72.79
C SER A 8 -16.67 -78.65 -71.52
N ASN A 9 -15.55 -79.37 -71.50
CA ASN A 9 -14.61 -79.36 -70.37
C ASN A 9 -13.89 -78.01 -70.25
N GLU A 10 -13.46 -77.44 -71.37
CA GLU A 10 -12.86 -76.10 -71.43
C GLU A 10 -13.84 -75.02 -70.92
N LEU A 11 -15.12 -75.08 -71.33
CA LEU A 11 -16.16 -74.18 -70.82
C LEU A 11 -16.37 -74.30 -69.30
N GLU A 12 -16.30 -75.51 -68.76
CA GLU A 12 -16.46 -75.72 -67.32
C GLU A 12 -15.24 -75.20 -66.54
N GLN A 13 -14.02 -75.40 -67.06
CA GLN A 13 -12.80 -74.80 -66.49
C GLN A 13 -12.85 -73.27 -66.51
N LEU A 14 -13.31 -72.67 -67.61
CA LEU A 14 -13.50 -71.22 -67.70
C LEU A 14 -14.56 -70.71 -66.71
N ARG A 15 -15.63 -71.47 -66.46
CA ARG A 15 -16.64 -71.13 -65.44
C ARG A 15 -16.08 -71.17 -64.03
N VAL A 16 -15.32 -72.22 -63.68
CA VAL A 16 -14.66 -72.32 -62.37
C VAL A 16 -13.68 -71.16 -62.18
N HIS A 17 -12.84 -70.88 -63.19
CA HIS A 17 -11.92 -69.74 -63.12
C HIS A 17 -12.66 -68.40 -63.02
N LEU A 18 -13.76 -68.21 -63.75
CA LEU A 18 -14.59 -67.01 -63.63
C LEU A 18 -15.13 -66.87 -62.21
N ASN A 19 -15.65 -67.95 -61.62
CA ASN A 19 -16.16 -67.98 -60.24
C ASN A 19 -15.06 -67.71 -59.20
N GLU A 20 -13.85 -68.22 -59.40
CA GLU A 20 -12.70 -67.89 -58.55
C GLU A 20 -12.30 -66.42 -58.69
N CYS A 21 -12.33 -65.86 -59.91
CA CYS A 21 -12.07 -64.45 -60.13
C CYS A 21 -13.15 -63.56 -59.49
N THR A 22 -14.43 -63.91 -59.61
CA THR A 22 -15.51 -63.12 -58.99
C THR A 22 -15.45 -63.16 -57.47
N THR A 23 -15.15 -64.32 -56.88
CA THR A 23 -15.00 -64.43 -55.41
C THR A 23 -13.79 -63.67 -54.89
N LYS A 24 -12.64 -63.73 -55.58
CA LYS A 24 -11.46 -62.92 -55.25
C LYS A 24 -11.76 -61.43 -55.37
N ASN A 25 -12.47 -61.01 -56.42
CA ASN A 25 -12.85 -59.61 -56.60
C ASN A 25 -13.78 -59.13 -55.47
N ALA A 26 -14.78 -59.94 -55.10
CA ALA A 26 -15.67 -59.62 -53.98
C ALA A 26 -14.92 -59.52 -52.64
N LEU A 27 -13.87 -60.31 -52.43
CA LEU A 27 -13.01 -60.19 -51.24
C LEU A 27 -12.18 -58.91 -51.26
N LEU A 28 -11.59 -58.57 -52.40
CA LEU A 28 -10.83 -57.33 -52.57
C LEU A 28 -11.70 -56.10 -52.37
N GLU A 29 -12.93 -56.10 -52.89
CA GLU A 29 -13.91 -55.03 -52.66
C GLU A 29 -14.24 -54.87 -51.17
N LYS A 30 -14.44 -55.97 -50.44
CA LYS A 30 -14.66 -55.93 -48.98
C LYS A 30 -13.45 -55.36 -48.23
N GLN A 31 -12.24 -55.77 -48.60
CA GLN A 31 -11.01 -55.27 -47.99
C GLN A 31 -10.80 -53.78 -48.29
N LEU A 32 -11.09 -53.35 -49.51
CA LEU A 32 -10.99 -51.95 -49.92
C LEU A 32 -12.00 -51.07 -49.15
N ASN A 33 -13.23 -51.56 -48.98
CA ASN A 33 -14.24 -50.86 -48.18
C ASN A 33 -13.83 -50.76 -46.71
N ALA A 34 -13.32 -51.84 -46.11
CA ALA A 34 -12.83 -51.82 -44.73
C ALA A 34 -11.67 -50.83 -44.55
N LEU A 35 -10.71 -50.80 -45.48
CA LEU A 35 -9.62 -49.82 -45.46
C LEU A 35 -10.13 -48.38 -45.64
N HIS A 36 -11.18 -48.17 -46.42
CA HIS A 36 -11.78 -46.86 -46.58
C HIS A 36 -12.44 -46.39 -45.27
N GLU A 37 -13.22 -47.25 -44.61
CA GLU A 37 -13.82 -46.98 -43.30
C GLU A 37 -12.75 -46.64 -42.25
N ASP A 38 -11.68 -47.45 -42.16
CA ASP A 38 -10.56 -47.20 -41.25
C ASP A 38 -9.88 -45.85 -41.53
N ASN A 39 -9.68 -45.51 -42.81
CA ASN A 39 -9.09 -44.23 -43.19
C ASN A 39 -9.99 -43.05 -42.81
N THR A 40 -11.31 -43.14 -43.03
CA THR A 40 -12.25 -42.10 -42.59
C THR A 40 -12.23 -41.93 -41.08
N ALA A 41 -12.20 -43.02 -40.31
CA ALA A 41 -12.12 -42.98 -38.85
C ALA A 41 -10.79 -42.37 -38.36
N LEU A 42 -9.67 -42.68 -39.02
CA LEU A 42 -8.37 -42.07 -38.72
C LEU A 42 -8.35 -40.58 -39.05
N SER A 43 -8.98 -40.17 -40.15
CA SER A 43 -9.08 -38.76 -40.56
C SER A 43 -9.87 -37.94 -39.53
N ILE A 44 -10.99 -38.47 -39.02
CA ILE A 44 -11.76 -37.85 -37.94
C ILE A 44 -10.90 -37.71 -36.67
N LYS A 45 -10.24 -38.79 -36.24
CA LYS A 45 -9.35 -38.76 -35.06
C LYS A 45 -8.21 -37.75 -35.21
N TYR A 46 -7.64 -37.64 -36.40
CA TYR A 46 -6.59 -36.66 -36.68
C TYR A 46 -7.12 -35.23 -36.53
N SER A 47 -8.32 -34.95 -37.06
CA SER A 47 -8.98 -33.66 -36.89
C SER A 47 -9.24 -33.33 -35.41
N ASP A 48 -9.74 -34.30 -34.64
CA ASP A 48 -10.02 -34.10 -33.21
C ASP A 48 -8.74 -33.81 -32.42
N LEU A 49 -7.66 -34.56 -32.69
CA LEU A 49 -6.35 -34.33 -32.07
C LEU A 49 -5.79 -32.94 -32.42
N GLN A 50 -6.01 -32.48 -33.66
CA GLN A 50 -5.60 -31.15 -34.08
C GLN A 50 -6.35 -30.05 -33.31
N THR A 51 -7.66 -30.20 -33.10
CA THR A 51 -8.45 -29.27 -32.27
C THR A 51 -8.01 -29.30 -30.81
N GLN A 52 -7.71 -30.48 -30.26
CA GLN A 52 -7.17 -30.60 -28.89
C GLN A 52 -5.82 -29.90 -28.74
N LEU A 53 -4.94 -30.02 -29.74
CA LEU A 53 -3.65 -29.34 -29.73
C LEU A 53 -3.82 -27.81 -29.73
N GLN A 54 -4.71 -27.29 -30.57
CA GLN A 54 -5.03 -25.86 -30.61
C GLN A 54 -5.56 -25.36 -29.26
N HIS A 55 -6.47 -26.11 -28.63
CA HIS A 55 -6.98 -25.76 -27.32
C HIS A 55 -5.87 -25.76 -26.25
N SER A 56 -4.96 -26.73 -26.29
CA SER A 56 -3.80 -26.76 -25.39
C SER A 56 -2.90 -25.52 -25.57
N ASP A 57 -2.67 -25.10 -26.81
CA ASP A 57 -1.86 -23.90 -27.10
C ASP A 57 -2.54 -22.62 -26.59
N GLU A 58 -3.86 -22.51 -26.72
CA GLU A 58 -4.64 -21.41 -26.15
C GLU A 58 -4.50 -21.35 -24.62
N VAL A 59 -4.59 -22.50 -23.94
CA VAL A 59 -4.41 -22.59 -22.50
C VAL A 59 -3.00 -22.15 -22.11
N ILE A 60 -1.96 -22.62 -22.80
CA ILE A 60 -0.56 -22.22 -22.55
C ILE A 60 -0.41 -20.69 -22.68
N GLN A 61 -0.97 -20.09 -23.73
CA GLN A 61 -0.93 -18.64 -23.92
C GLN A 61 -1.67 -17.90 -22.81
N SER A 62 -2.83 -18.41 -22.37
CA SER A 62 -3.60 -17.81 -21.30
C SER A 62 -2.85 -17.85 -19.97
N THR A 63 -2.21 -18.98 -19.63
CA THR A 63 -1.38 -19.14 -18.44
C THR A 63 -0.23 -18.16 -18.46
N LYS A 64 0.47 -18.02 -19.59
CA LYS A 64 1.57 -17.06 -19.73
C LYS A 64 1.13 -15.61 -19.49
N ARG A 65 -0.03 -15.20 -20.03
CA ARG A 65 -0.58 -13.85 -19.78
C ARG A 65 -0.91 -13.64 -18.30
N LEU A 66 -1.43 -14.67 -17.62
CA LEU A 66 -1.71 -14.62 -16.19
C LEU A 66 -0.42 -14.53 -15.36
N GLU A 67 0.63 -15.25 -15.74
CA GLU A 67 1.95 -15.15 -15.11
C GLU A 67 2.54 -13.75 -15.24
N ASP A 68 2.49 -13.17 -16.44
CA ASP A 68 2.97 -11.79 -16.69
C ASP A 68 2.17 -10.76 -15.86
N ALA A 69 0.85 -10.92 -15.79
CA ALA A 69 -0.02 -10.09 -14.97
C ALA A 69 0.30 -10.23 -13.47
N LEU A 70 0.50 -11.46 -12.98
CA LEU A 70 0.85 -11.73 -11.59
C LEU A 70 2.18 -11.06 -11.22
N ILE A 71 3.19 -11.18 -12.09
CA ILE A 71 4.50 -10.54 -11.92
C ILE A 71 4.34 -9.01 -11.87
N SER A 72 3.50 -8.43 -12.72
CA SER A 72 3.22 -6.98 -12.68
C SER A 72 2.59 -6.58 -11.36
N THR A 73 1.55 -7.29 -10.91
CA THR A 73 0.87 -6.99 -9.64
C THR A 73 1.78 -7.16 -8.43
N ASP A 74 2.70 -8.13 -8.42
CA ASP A 74 3.69 -8.28 -7.35
C ASP A 74 4.63 -7.07 -7.28
N ARG A 75 5.09 -6.56 -8.42
CA ARG A 75 5.92 -5.34 -8.47
C ARG A 75 5.18 -4.13 -7.92
N ASP A 76 3.90 -3.97 -8.28
CA ASP A 76 3.08 -2.86 -7.80
C ASP A 76 2.82 -2.96 -6.29
N LEU A 77 2.53 -4.16 -5.78
CA LEU A 77 2.39 -4.42 -4.34
C LEU A 77 3.69 -4.14 -3.58
N GLN A 78 4.84 -4.56 -4.11
CA GLN A 78 6.13 -4.24 -3.50
C GLN A 78 6.40 -2.75 -3.49
N GLN A 79 6.05 -2.02 -4.56
CA GLN A 79 6.20 -0.57 -4.60
C GLN A 79 5.30 0.11 -3.57
N SER A 80 4.02 -0.26 -3.52
CA SER A 80 3.06 0.23 -2.53
C SER A 80 3.54 -0.01 -1.10
N ARG A 81 4.14 -1.18 -0.81
CA ARG A 81 4.73 -1.47 0.50
C ARG A 81 5.88 -0.52 0.85
N ARG A 82 6.76 -0.21 -0.11
CA ARG A 82 7.87 0.75 0.10
C ARG A 82 7.34 2.16 0.37
N ASP A 83 6.32 2.57 -0.38
CA ASP A 83 5.71 3.89 -0.23
C ASP A 83 5.01 4.03 1.13
N MET A 84 4.31 2.97 1.60
CA MET A 84 3.73 2.94 2.94
C MET A 84 4.79 3.05 4.05
N GLU A 85 5.92 2.34 3.93
CA GLU A 85 7.00 2.40 4.92
C GLU A 85 7.65 3.79 4.98
N LEU A 86 7.83 4.44 3.81
CA LEU A 86 8.32 5.81 3.72
C LEU A 86 7.36 6.78 4.41
N MET A 87 6.06 6.69 4.11
CA MET A 87 5.03 7.51 4.73
C MET A 87 4.98 7.31 6.25
N ARG A 88 5.13 6.06 6.72
CA ARG A 88 5.20 5.73 8.15
C ARG A 88 6.41 6.39 8.82
N CYS A 89 7.59 6.31 8.21
CA CYS A 89 8.79 6.98 8.71
C CYS A 89 8.61 8.51 8.78
N GLN A 90 7.99 9.12 7.76
CA GLN A 90 7.71 10.55 7.73
C GLN A 90 6.72 10.97 8.83
N MET A 91 5.66 10.19 9.04
CA MET A 91 4.70 10.44 10.13
C MET A 91 5.39 10.38 11.49
N ALA A 92 6.21 9.35 11.74
CA ALA A 92 6.96 9.22 12.99
C ALA A 92 7.93 10.39 13.22
N SER A 93 8.60 10.87 12.15
CA SER A 93 9.45 12.06 12.21
C SER A 93 8.66 13.32 12.56
N ASN A 94 7.51 13.54 11.93
CA ASN A 94 6.63 14.68 12.24
C ASN A 94 6.08 14.62 13.67
N GLU A 95 5.71 13.44 14.16
CA GLU A 95 5.29 13.22 15.54
C GLU A 95 6.40 13.58 16.55
N LEU A 96 7.65 13.23 16.24
CA LEU A 96 8.80 13.58 17.05
C LEU A 96 9.03 15.10 17.11
N ILE A 97 8.94 15.80 15.97
CA ILE A 97 9.04 17.27 15.92
C ILE A 97 7.94 17.90 16.78
N MET A 98 6.68 17.46 16.62
CA MET A 98 5.55 17.96 17.42
C MET A 98 5.72 17.68 18.92
N LYS A 99 6.33 16.54 19.29
CA LYS A 99 6.66 16.23 20.68
C LYS A 99 7.68 17.24 21.23
N HIS A 100 8.77 17.49 20.51
CA HIS A 100 9.77 18.47 20.92
C HIS A 100 9.22 19.89 20.98
N MET A 101 8.29 20.25 20.10
CA MET A 101 7.59 21.55 20.18
C MET A 101 6.84 21.71 21.51
N ARG A 102 6.10 20.68 21.94
CA ARG A 102 5.39 20.67 23.23
C ARG A 102 6.37 20.75 24.40
N GLU A 103 7.44 19.96 24.37
CA GLU A 103 8.49 19.98 25.40
C GLU A 103 9.14 21.36 25.52
N SER A 104 9.39 22.05 24.40
CA SER A 104 9.98 23.39 24.39
C SER A 104 9.05 24.44 25.00
N LEU A 105 7.76 24.40 24.67
CA LEU A 105 6.75 25.29 25.28
C LEU A 105 6.57 25.03 26.78
N GLU A 106 6.57 23.76 27.20
CA GLU A 106 6.48 23.41 28.61
C GLU A 106 7.68 23.95 29.39
N LYS A 107 8.89 23.74 28.87
CA LYS A 107 10.12 24.25 29.49
C LYS A 107 10.15 25.79 29.54
N LYS A 108 9.64 26.46 28.51
CA LYS A 108 9.46 27.92 28.52
C LYS A 108 8.54 28.34 29.66
N ARG A 109 7.39 27.69 29.82
CA ARG A 109 6.42 27.97 30.90
C ARG A 109 7.04 27.78 32.28
N GLU A 110 7.85 26.75 32.48
CA GLU A 110 8.59 26.53 33.73
C GLU A 110 9.57 27.67 34.01
N LEU A 111 10.34 28.09 33.01
CA LEU A 111 11.30 29.20 33.12
C LEU A 111 10.59 30.53 33.42
N ASP A 112 9.48 30.82 32.74
CA ASP A 112 8.69 32.03 32.98
C ASP A 112 8.09 32.04 34.40
N GLY A 113 7.70 30.86 34.90
CA GLY A 113 7.28 30.67 36.29
C GLY A 113 8.40 30.94 37.30
N GLU A 114 9.61 30.47 37.02
CA GLU A 114 10.79 30.75 37.85
C GLU A 114 11.19 32.23 37.80
N GLN A 115 11.16 32.87 36.62
CA GLN A 115 11.38 34.31 36.46
C GLN A 115 10.39 35.11 37.30
N ALA A 116 9.09 34.77 37.26
CA ALA A 116 8.07 35.45 38.04
C ALA A 116 8.32 35.32 39.56
N ARG A 117 8.75 34.14 40.03
CA ARG A 117 9.15 33.94 41.44
C ARG A 117 10.37 34.77 41.81
N LEU A 118 11.39 34.79 40.96
CA LEU A 118 12.63 35.52 41.21
C LEU A 118 12.41 37.04 41.20
N ARG A 119 11.52 37.55 40.35
CA ARG A 119 11.09 38.95 40.34
C ARG A 119 10.45 39.37 41.66
N ARG A 120 9.54 38.55 42.22
CA ARG A 120 8.95 38.79 43.54
C ARG A 120 10.00 38.78 44.64
N LEU A 121 10.93 37.82 44.62
CA LEU A 121 12.01 37.74 45.60
C LEU A 121 12.94 38.97 45.56
N ILE A 122 13.27 39.45 44.36
CA ILE A 122 14.05 40.69 44.18
C ILE A 122 13.29 41.88 44.79
N GLU A 123 11.98 41.98 44.56
CA GLU A 123 11.13 43.06 45.07
C GLU A 123 11.00 43.02 46.60
N GLU A 124 10.80 41.84 47.18
CA GLU A 124 10.78 41.60 48.63
C GLU A 124 12.13 41.94 49.28
N LYS A 125 13.26 41.51 48.71
CA LYS A 125 14.59 41.88 49.23
C LYS A 125 14.88 43.38 49.09
N SER A 126 14.49 43.98 47.98
CA SER A 126 14.72 45.41 47.73
C SER A 126 13.89 46.30 48.65
N SER A 127 12.67 45.87 49.00
CA SER A 127 11.79 46.56 49.95
C SER A 127 12.13 46.26 51.41
N GLY A 128 12.49 45.01 51.74
CA GLY A 128 12.89 44.59 53.09
C GLY A 128 14.24 45.14 53.55
N SER A 129 15.19 45.33 52.62
CA SER A 129 16.51 45.92 52.92
C SER A 129 16.42 47.39 53.40
N LEU A 130 15.31 48.09 53.18
CA LEU A 130 15.08 49.43 53.73
C LEU A 130 14.68 49.42 55.21
N PHE A 131 14.23 48.28 55.75
CA PHE A 131 13.74 48.15 57.13
C PHE A 131 14.68 47.42 58.09
N THR A 132 15.68 46.67 57.61
CA THR A 132 16.61 45.90 58.45
C THR A 132 18.06 46.32 58.23
N LYS A 133 18.40 47.50 58.75
CA LYS A 133 19.79 47.88 58.98
C LYS A 133 20.28 47.17 60.24
N ASN A 134 20.57 45.87 60.17
CA ASN A 134 21.39 45.17 61.17
C ASN A 134 21.95 43.83 60.66
N GLY A 135 23.29 43.82 60.55
CA GLY A 135 24.24 42.70 60.64
C GLY A 135 23.81 41.27 60.31
N GLY A 136 24.50 40.67 59.33
CA GLY A 136 24.53 39.22 59.19
C GLY A 136 25.24 38.74 57.92
N ALA A 137 26.57 38.75 57.93
CA ALA A 137 27.37 38.06 56.92
C ALA A 137 27.11 36.55 57.01
N GLY A 138 26.40 36.00 56.01
CA GLY A 138 26.14 34.57 55.94
C GLY A 138 25.34 34.18 54.70
N GLY A 139 25.98 34.14 53.54
CA GLY A 139 25.47 33.44 52.35
C GLY A 139 24.21 33.98 51.68
N GLU A 140 23.73 35.19 52.04
CA GLU A 140 22.57 35.79 51.38
C GLU A 140 22.91 36.21 49.95
N GLU A 141 22.27 35.57 48.97
CA GLU A 141 22.35 35.96 47.56
C GLU A 141 21.98 37.45 47.43
N THR A 142 22.91 38.26 46.92
CA THR A 142 22.72 39.71 46.80
C THR A 142 21.64 40.03 45.76
N VAL A 143 21.01 41.19 45.86
CA VAL A 143 20.00 41.63 44.87
C VAL A 143 20.60 41.63 43.45
N ASP A 144 21.88 41.96 43.29
CA ASP A 144 22.55 41.93 42.00
C ASP A 144 22.81 40.51 41.48
N ALA A 145 23.11 39.55 42.36
CA ALA A 145 23.20 38.14 41.99
C ALA A 145 21.83 37.59 41.54
N LEU A 146 20.76 37.93 42.25
CA LEU A 146 19.39 37.58 41.86
C LEU A 146 19.00 38.20 40.50
N ARG A 147 19.36 39.47 40.25
CA ARG A 147 19.14 40.11 38.94
C ARG A 147 19.95 39.45 37.82
N ALA A 148 21.17 38.99 38.10
CA ALA A 148 21.97 38.25 37.13
C ALA A 148 21.31 36.91 36.77
N ARG A 149 20.84 36.16 37.77
CA ARG A 149 20.08 34.92 37.57
C ARG A 149 18.77 35.16 36.82
N LEU A 150 18.07 36.27 37.09
CA LEU A 150 16.86 36.66 36.35
C LEU A 150 17.17 36.81 34.85
N ARG A 151 18.21 37.58 34.52
CA ARG A 151 18.64 37.78 33.13
C ARG A 151 19.04 36.47 32.46
N GLU A 152 19.63 35.53 33.20
CA GLU A 152 19.96 34.21 32.67
C GLU A 152 18.69 33.38 32.37
N LEU A 153 17.70 33.39 33.26
CA LEU A 153 16.42 32.71 33.04
C LEU A 153 15.64 33.31 31.87
N GLU A 154 15.69 34.64 31.71
CA GLU A 154 15.11 35.35 30.56
C GLU A 154 15.75 34.88 29.25
N LYS A 155 17.09 34.84 29.18
CA LYS A 155 17.82 34.29 28.02
C LYS A 155 17.44 32.83 27.73
N LYS A 156 17.30 32.00 28.77
CA LYS A 156 16.90 30.59 28.60
C LYS A 156 15.46 30.46 28.07
N SER A 157 14.54 31.32 28.50
CA SER A 157 13.14 31.33 28.01
C SER A 157 13.06 31.79 26.56
N GLU A 158 13.83 32.81 26.19
CA GLU A 158 13.96 33.25 24.80
C GLU A 158 14.56 32.15 23.91
N LEU A 159 15.59 31.44 24.39
CA LEU A 159 16.14 30.29 23.68
C LEU A 159 15.11 29.18 23.44
N GLN A 160 14.21 28.90 24.40
CA GLN A 160 13.11 27.96 24.18
C GLN A 160 12.09 28.48 23.15
N SER A 161 11.87 29.80 23.09
CA SER A 161 10.99 30.40 22.07
C SER A 161 11.56 30.22 20.66
N LEU A 162 12.85 30.52 20.48
CA LEU A 162 13.56 30.30 19.22
C LEU A 162 13.56 28.81 18.83
N ARG A 163 13.81 27.91 19.79
CA ARG A 163 13.78 26.47 19.52
C ARG A 163 12.40 26.00 19.05
N HIS A 164 11.32 26.56 19.61
CA HIS A 164 9.97 26.25 19.16
C HIS A 164 9.72 26.73 17.72
N GLU A 165 10.17 27.93 17.37
CA GLU A 165 10.07 28.48 16.01
C GLU A 165 10.87 27.66 14.99
N GLU A 166 12.10 27.25 15.32
CA GLU A 166 12.91 26.34 14.50
C GLU A 166 12.17 25.04 14.20
N LEU A 167 11.55 24.42 15.22
CA LEU A 167 10.81 23.18 15.06
C LEU A 167 9.54 23.36 14.21
N MET A 168 8.88 24.52 14.27
CA MET A 168 7.77 24.83 13.36
C MET A 168 8.23 24.87 11.91
N LEU A 169 9.34 25.56 11.64
CA LEU A 169 9.92 25.64 10.30
C LEU A 169 10.38 24.26 9.80
N GLU A 170 10.96 23.44 10.67
CA GLU A 170 11.34 22.06 10.35
C GLU A 170 10.12 21.21 9.97
N LEU A 171 9.02 21.32 10.72
CA LEU A 171 7.76 20.62 10.43
C LEU A 171 7.16 21.06 9.09
N GLU A 172 7.16 22.37 8.80
CA GLU A 172 6.67 22.90 7.53
C GLU A 172 7.52 22.44 6.35
N ALA A 173 8.85 22.47 6.49
CA ALA A 173 9.78 21.97 5.47
C ALA A 173 9.55 20.48 5.21
N SER A 174 9.39 19.67 6.27
CA SER A 174 9.07 18.24 6.18
C SER A 174 7.76 17.99 5.42
N LYS A 175 6.69 18.72 5.76
CA LYS A 175 5.39 18.64 5.06
C LYS A 175 5.48 19.06 3.59
N LYS A 176 6.25 20.11 3.27
CA LYS A 176 6.49 20.54 1.88
C LYS A 176 7.20 19.44 1.09
N LYS A 177 8.27 18.87 1.65
CA LYS A 177 9.00 17.75 1.04
C LYS A 177 8.08 16.57 0.74
N GLN A 178 7.24 16.18 1.70
CA GLN A 178 6.25 15.11 1.53
C GLN A 178 5.31 15.38 0.35
N LYS A 179 4.78 16.60 0.22
CA LYS A 179 3.92 16.98 -0.92
C LYS A 179 4.65 16.90 -2.26
N TYR A 180 5.89 17.35 -2.32
CA TYR A 180 6.70 17.26 -3.55
C TYR A 180 6.96 15.82 -3.97
N GLU A 181 7.26 14.93 -3.01
CA GLU A 181 7.44 13.50 -3.30
C GLU A 181 6.13 12.88 -3.82
N GLN A 182 4.99 13.17 -3.19
CA GLN A 182 3.69 12.71 -3.67
C GLN A 182 3.38 13.18 -5.10
N LEU A 183 3.63 14.44 -5.40
CA LEU A 183 3.45 14.99 -6.75
C LEU A 183 4.37 14.32 -7.78
N ARG A 184 5.62 14.04 -7.41
CA ARG A 184 6.57 13.32 -8.27
C ARG A 184 6.10 11.89 -8.57
N HIS A 185 5.56 11.18 -7.57
CA HIS A 185 4.99 9.85 -7.75
C HIS A 185 3.75 9.88 -8.67
N LEU A 186 2.88 10.88 -8.52
CA LEU A 186 1.73 11.07 -9.41
C LEU A 186 2.15 11.38 -10.86
N ALA A 187 3.20 12.18 -11.06
CA ALA A 187 3.75 12.44 -12.39
C ALA A 187 4.34 11.17 -13.03
N SER A 188 5.09 10.36 -12.27
CA SER A 188 5.66 9.10 -12.77
C SER A 188 4.62 8.02 -13.05
N THR A 189 3.46 8.05 -12.38
CA THR A 189 2.35 7.13 -12.66
C THR A 189 1.53 7.58 -13.86
N ALA A 190 1.33 8.89 -14.05
CA ALA A 190 0.71 9.43 -15.26
C ALA A 190 1.47 9.06 -16.55
N ASP A 191 2.81 9.05 -16.50
CA ASP A 191 3.66 8.63 -17.63
C ASP A 191 3.46 7.15 -17.99
N ARG A 192 3.25 6.28 -16.99
CA ARG A 192 2.97 4.85 -17.20
C ARG A 192 1.57 4.59 -17.76
N VAL A 193 0.60 5.41 -17.40
CA VAL A 193 -0.78 5.32 -17.92
C VAL A 193 -0.85 5.82 -19.37
N SER A 194 0.06 6.72 -19.78
CA SER A 194 0.12 7.23 -21.15
C SER A 194 0.58 6.19 -22.20
N GLU A 195 1.26 5.11 -21.80
CA GLU A 195 1.62 4.00 -22.71
C GLU A 195 0.51 2.91 -22.81
N GLY A 196 -0.59 3.06 -22.07
CA GLY A 196 -1.61 2.03 -21.90
C GLY A 196 -3.06 2.51 -21.99
N GLY A 197 -3.39 3.38 -22.95
CA GLY A 197 -4.77 3.56 -23.42
C GLY A 197 -5.71 4.44 -22.58
N SER A 198 -6.34 5.39 -23.29
CA SER A 198 -7.57 6.13 -22.95
C SER A 198 -7.48 7.14 -21.78
N VAL A 199 -7.24 8.40 -22.16
CA VAL A 199 -7.40 9.60 -21.35
C VAL A 199 -8.88 9.89 -21.13
N SER A 200 -9.34 10.02 -19.88
CA SER A 200 -10.48 10.85 -19.48
C SER A 200 -10.46 11.13 -17.98
N ASP A 201 -10.49 12.41 -17.63
CA ASP A 201 -11.04 12.95 -16.37
C ASP A 201 -10.34 12.63 -15.04
N ALA A 202 -9.25 13.36 -14.74
CA ALA A 202 -8.87 13.67 -13.35
C ALA A 202 -8.07 14.99 -13.22
N LEU A 203 -8.30 15.94 -14.13
CA LEU A 203 -7.65 17.26 -14.10
C LEU A 203 -8.67 18.33 -13.71
N LEU A 204 -8.95 18.50 -12.40
CA LEU A 204 -9.51 19.72 -11.81
C LEU A 204 -9.61 19.56 -10.29
N GLY A 205 -8.81 20.31 -9.53
CA GLY A 205 -9.03 20.48 -8.10
C GLY A 205 -7.78 20.41 -7.21
N ALA A 206 -6.75 21.18 -7.51
CA ALA A 206 -5.77 21.55 -6.49
C ALA A 206 -5.60 23.07 -6.54
N ASP A 207 -6.53 23.77 -5.87
CA ASP A 207 -6.44 25.20 -5.65
C ASP A 207 -5.13 25.53 -4.92
N LEU A 208 -4.41 26.45 -5.54
CA LEU A 208 -3.10 26.93 -5.16
C LEU A 208 -3.27 28.12 -4.21
N GLU A 209 -3.56 27.87 -2.92
CA GLU A 209 -3.40 28.93 -1.90
C GLU A 209 -1.97 28.92 -1.37
N ILE A 210 -1.11 29.66 -2.06
CA ILE A 210 0.14 30.18 -1.51
C ILE A 210 -0.25 31.38 -0.65
N ASN A 211 -0.48 31.16 0.65
CA ASN A 211 -0.68 32.24 1.61
C ASN A 211 0.67 32.77 2.11
N ASP A 212 1.30 33.64 1.32
CA ASP A 212 2.39 34.50 1.77
C ASP A 212 1.78 35.72 2.49
N GLY A 213 1.55 35.59 3.79
CA GLY A 213 0.84 36.57 4.61
C GLY A 213 1.57 36.97 5.88
N ASN A 214 2.76 37.57 5.73
CA ASN A 214 3.42 38.32 6.79
C ASN A 214 2.63 39.62 7.06
N SER A 215 1.96 39.73 8.21
CA SER A 215 1.46 41.01 8.74
C SER A 215 1.38 40.97 10.26
N ALA A 216 2.43 41.52 10.87
CA ALA A 216 2.38 42.04 12.23
C ALA A 216 1.43 43.25 12.27
N ALA A 217 0.44 43.24 13.16
CA ALA A 217 -0.16 44.45 13.70
C ALA A 217 -0.94 44.16 15.00
N SER A 218 -0.43 44.79 16.05
CA SER A 218 -1.01 45.10 17.36
C SER A 218 -2.54 45.24 17.43
N GLY A 219 -3.12 44.82 18.56
CA GLY A 219 -4.50 45.18 18.90
C GLY A 219 -4.99 44.62 20.24
N LEU A 220 -4.67 45.32 21.33
CA LEU A 220 -5.29 45.16 22.65
C LEU A 220 -6.82 45.30 22.58
N GLY A 221 -7.55 44.44 23.27
CA GLY A 221 -8.99 44.55 23.45
C GLY A 221 -9.54 43.62 24.52
N VAL A 222 -9.64 44.13 25.74
CA VAL A 222 -10.29 43.54 26.92
C VAL A 222 -11.81 43.63 26.80
N ALA A 223 -12.56 42.57 27.14
CA ALA A 223 -13.80 42.64 27.95
C ALA A 223 -14.48 41.26 28.20
N ALA A 224 -14.57 40.93 29.50
CA ALA A 224 -15.73 40.45 30.28
C ALA A 224 -16.67 39.32 29.80
N SER A 225 -16.62 38.21 30.55
CA SER A 225 -17.66 37.59 31.41
C SER A 225 -19.14 37.55 30.99
N ALA A 226 -19.71 36.33 30.92
CA ALA A 226 -20.98 35.85 31.53
C ALA A 226 -21.33 34.47 30.93
N SER A 227 -21.32 33.37 31.69
CA SER A 227 -22.40 32.86 32.57
C SER A 227 -23.53 32.11 31.85
N ALA A 228 -23.62 30.83 32.23
CA ALA A 228 -24.82 30.00 32.41
C ALA A 228 -25.49 29.31 31.20
N GLY A 229 -25.52 27.98 31.30
CA GLY A 229 -26.79 27.25 31.30
C GLY A 229 -27.02 26.26 30.17
N GLY A 230 -27.36 25.02 30.53
CA GLY A 230 -28.29 24.22 29.73
C GLY A 230 -27.79 22.86 29.24
N SER A 231 -27.87 21.87 30.13
CA SER A 231 -28.37 20.50 29.91
C SER A 231 -28.57 20.00 28.48
N ARG A 232 -27.99 18.83 28.16
CA ARG A 232 -28.76 17.56 28.08
C ARG A 232 -27.87 16.38 27.67
N ALA A 233 -27.85 15.38 28.54
CA ALA A 233 -27.49 14.01 28.23
C ALA A 233 -28.52 13.40 27.26
N SER A 234 -28.06 12.60 26.30
CA SER A 234 -28.86 11.56 25.67
C SER A 234 -27.95 10.42 25.24
N SER A 235 -28.15 9.30 25.90
CA SER A 235 -27.60 7.99 25.64
C SER A 235 -27.79 7.56 24.18
N SER A 236 -26.78 6.93 23.60
CA SER A 236 -27.01 5.76 22.75
C SER A 236 -25.88 4.78 22.95
N ARG A 237 -26.21 3.71 23.68
CA ARG A 237 -25.44 2.48 23.80
C ARG A 237 -25.70 1.67 22.52
N HIS A 238 -24.65 1.27 21.81
CA HIS A 238 -24.71 -0.01 21.10
C HIS A 238 -23.52 -0.86 21.52
N ALA A 239 -23.88 -1.91 22.26
CA ALA A 239 -23.01 -2.99 22.66
C ALA A 239 -22.91 -4.04 21.54
N VAL A 240 -21.76 -4.71 21.60
CA VAL A 240 -21.19 -5.84 20.83
C VAL A 240 -22.17 -7.03 20.63
N PRO A 241 -21.89 -7.96 19.70
CA PRO A 241 -21.07 -9.14 20.04
C PRO A 241 -20.04 -9.49 18.94
N ASN A 242 -18.77 -9.74 19.26
CA ASN A 242 -18.19 -11.01 19.73
C ASN A 242 -18.72 -12.23 18.96
N SER A 243 -17.95 -12.66 17.95
CA SER A 243 -17.91 -14.05 17.51
C SER A 243 -16.44 -14.49 17.44
N GLU A 244 -16.06 -15.23 18.47
CA GLU A 244 -14.82 -15.97 18.60
C GLU A 244 -14.81 -17.21 17.68
N CYS A 245 -13.60 -17.52 17.17
CA CYS A 245 -13.04 -18.86 16.92
C CYS A 245 -13.56 -19.73 15.74
N PRO A 246 -12.79 -20.73 15.25
CA PRO A 246 -11.50 -21.23 15.75
C PRO A 246 -10.36 -21.38 14.72
N SER A 247 -9.15 -21.41 15.29
CA SER A 247 -7.95 -22.07 14.78
C SER A 247 -8.22 -23.55 14.46
N VAL A 248 -7.81 -24.00 13.27
CA VAL A 248 -7.58 -25.42 12.98
C VAL A 248 -6.11 -25.60 12.61
N VAL A 249 -5.36 -26.05 13.61
CA VAL A 249 -4.10 -26.77 13.43
C VAL A 249 -4.47 -28.23 13.13
N ALA A 250 -3.99 -28.77 12.01
CA ALA A 250 -3.78 -30.21 11.88
C ALA A 250 -2.58 -30.50 10.97
N PRO A 251 -1.69 -31.42 11.38
CA PRO A 251 -0.46 -31.75 10.68
C PRO A 251 -0.68 -32.88 9.67
N LEU A 252 -0.03 -32.83 8.52
CA LEU A 252 0.11 -34.01 7.66
C LEU A 252 1.44 -34.70 7.90
N ARG A 253 1.27 -35.93 8.37
CA ARG A 253 2.23 -36.97 8.70
C ARG A 253 3.23 -37.26 7.58
N GLN A 254 4.43 -37.58 8.03
CA GLN A 254 5.33 -38.54 7.41
C GLN A 254 4.62 -39.89 7.25
N GLU A 255 4.69 -40.48 6.06
CA GLU A 255 4.74 -41.92 5.91
C GLU A 255 6.09 -42.30 5.30
N GLU A 256 6.91 -42.94 6.13
CA GLU A 256 7.83 -43.98 5.69
C GLU A 256 6.99 -45.15 5.14
N THR A 257 7.38 -45.74 4.01
CA THR A 257 7.72 -47.17 3.90
C THR A 257 8.08 -47.60 2.47
N LEU A 258 9.31 -48.12 2.35
CA LEU A 258 9.70 -49.35 1.64
C LEU A 258 9.43 -49.49 0.13
N LYS A 259 10.47 -49.28 -0.69
CA LYS A 259 11.31 -50.35 -1.28
C LYS A 259 12.47 -49.78 -2.08
#